data_AF-A0A9E5MYD5-F1
#
_entry.id   AF-A0A9E5MYD5-F1
#
_cell.length_a   1.000
_cell.length_b   1.000
_cell.length_c   1.000
_cell.angle_alpha   90.00
_cell.angle_beta   90.00
_cell.angle_gamma   90.00
#
_symmetry.space_group_name_H-M   'P 1'
#
loop_
_entity.id
_entity.type
_entity.pdbx_description
1 polymer ?
#
loop_
_entity_poly.entity_id
_entity_poly.type
_entity_poly.pdbx_seq_one_letter_code
_entity_poly.pdbx_strand_id
1 'polypeptide(L)'
;MGGPAPLQKLRPTAQADEEGRFQIRTFGLRDGAPEGKYKVTVVWHGPDPDTDLQSLNTDQLSYGPNRLPERFAHAETTPLEATITSGKNRLAPFHVD
;
A
#
# COMPACT_ATOMS: atom_id res chain seq x y z
N MET A 1 -26.74 -7.68 21.33
CA MET A 1 -25.90 -6.47 21.48
C MET A 1 -24.50 -6.82 20.97
N GLY A 2 -24.24 -6.64 19.68
CA GLY A 2 -22.88 -6.80 19.14
C GLY A 2 -22.08 -5.56 19.50
N GLY A 3 -21.09 -5.69 20.38
CA GLY A 3 -20.17 -4.60 20.66
C GLY A 3 -19.45 -4.16 19.38
N PRO A 4 -18.96 -2.92 19.29
CA PRO A 4 -18.16 -2.52 18.15
C PRO A 4 -17.02 -3.52 18.01
N ALA A 5 -16.87 -4.11 16.81
CA ALA A 5 -15.70 -4.91 16.50
C ALA A 5 -14.48 -4.07 16.96
N PRO A 6 -13.53 -4.65 17.72
CA PRO A 6 -12.33 -3.92 18.09
C PRO A 6 -11.78 -3.34 16.79
N LEU A 7 -11.35 -2.07 16.82
CA LEU A 7 -10.69 -1.41 15.68
C LEU A 7 -9.54 -2.32 15.23
N GLN A 8 -9.84 -3.28 14.35
CA GLN A 8 -8.88 -4.09 13.62
C GLN A 8 -7.99 -3.03 13.01
N LYS A 9 -6.73 -2.95 13.45
CA LYS A 9 -5.77 -1.91 13.05
C LYS A 9 -5.95 -1.68 11.55
N LEU A 10 -6.65 -0.60 11.22
CA LEU A 10 -7.02 -0.33 9.84
C LEU A 10 -5.71 -0.16 9.10
N ARG A 11 -5.56 -0.85 7.97
CA ARG A 11 -4.38 -0.77 7.12
C ARG A 11 -4.82 -0.12 5.81
N PRO A 12 -4.88 1.23 5.76
CA PRO A 12 -5.16 1.90 4.51
C PRO A 12 -4.12 1.49 3.47
N THR A 13 -4.57 1.21 2.25
CA THR A 13 -3.69 0.77 1.16
C THR A 13 -4.02 1.52 -0.13
N ALA A 14 -3.07 1.54 -1.05
CA ALA A 14 -3.26 1.99 -2.43
C ALA A 14 -2.29 1.26 -3.35
N GLN A 15 -2.61 1.26 -4.64
CA GLN A 15 -1.68 0.90 -5.70
C GLN A 15 -1.28 2.20 -6.40
N ALA A 16 0.03 2.35 -6.65
CA ALA A 16 0.54 3.45 -7.45
C ALA A 16 0.34 3.18 -8.94
N ASP A 17 0.03 4.23 -9.71
CA ASP A 17 0.01 4.20 -11.17
C ASP A 17 1.44 4.29 -11.75
N GLU A 18 1.55 4.26 -13.08
CA GLU A 18 2.83 4.36 -13.80
C GLU A 18 3.56 5.68 -13.53
N GLU A 19 2.84 6.74 -13.13
CA GLU A 19 3.41 8.03 -12.72
C GLU A 19 3.71 8.11 -11.21
N GLY A 20 3.52 7.02 -10.45
CA GLY A 20 3.77 6.96 -9.02
C GLY A 20 2.69 7.63 -8.17
N ARG A 21 1.55 8.01 -8.75
CA ARG A 21 0.42 8.60 -8.02
C ARG A 21 -0.46 7.49 -7.45
N PHE A 22 -1.00 7.72 -6.27
CA PHE A 22 -1.84 6.75 -5.58
C PHE A 22 -2.98 7.45 -4.83
N GLN A 23 -4.07 6.73 -4.61
CA GLN A 23 -5.18 7.19 -3.78
C GLN A 23 -5.48 6.15 -2.70
N ILE A 24 -5.32 6.57 -1.44
CA ILE A 24 -5.52 5.72 -0.27
C ILE A 24 -7.00 5.36 -0.09
N ARG A 25 -7.22 4.10 0.29
CA ARG A 25 -8.51 3.55 0.71
C ARG A 25 -8.37 2.71 1.98
N THR A 26 -9.40 2.68 2.82
CA THR A 26 -9.42 1.92 4.08
C THR A 26 -10.51 0.86 4.14
N PHE A 27 -11.76 1.24 3.88
CA PHE A 27 -12.94 0.37 3.90
C PHE A 27 -13.57 0.20 2.51
N GLY A 28 -13.52 1.24 1.66
CA GLY A 28 -14.20 1.26 0.37
C GLY A 28 -13.35 1.90 -0.74
N LEU A 29 -13.90 2.03 -1.94
CA LEU A 29 -13.20 2.73 -3.01
C LEU A 29 -13.21 4.24 -2.70
N ARG A 30 -12.02 4.84 -2.47
CA ARG A 30 -11.80 6.29 -2.31
C ARG A 30 -12.31 6.92 -1.00
N ASP A 31 -12.44 6.15 0.07
CA ASP A 31 -12.85 6.65 1.39
C ASP A 31 -11.69 7.28 2.20
N GLY A 32 -10.45 7.18 1.70
CA GLY A 32 -9.28 7.78 2.32
C GLY A 32 -8.75 6.95 3.50
N ALA A 33 -8.12 7.63 4.45
CA ALA A 33 -7.61 7.05 5.69
C ALA A 33 -8.21 7.79 6.88
N PRO A 34 -8.46 7.09 8.01
CA PRO A 34 -8.74 7.75 9.28
C PRO A 34 -7.64 8.76 9.65
N GLU A 35 -8.00 9.73 10.48
CA GLU A 35 -7.02 10.64 11.04
C GLU A 35 -6.03 9.88 11.93
N GLY A 36 -4.75 10.24 11.85
CA GLY A 36 -3.71 9.57 12.61
C GLY A 36 -2.33 9.66 12.00
N LYS A 37 -1.37 9.09 12.74
CA LYS A 37 0.01 8.90 12.29
C LYS A 37 0.21 7.45 11.85
N TYR A 38 0.83 7.28 10.70
CA TYR A 38 1.02 5.99 10.05
C TYR A 38 2.49 5.77 9.73
N LYS A 39 2.96 4.53 9.95
CA LYS A 39 4.13 4.00 9.24
C LYS A 39 3.67 3.59 7.85
N VAL A 40 4.46 3.95 6.83
CA VAL A 40 4.16 3.63 5.43
C VAL A 40 5.09 2.53 4.97
N THR A 41 4.52 1.45 4.46
CA THR A 41 5.28 0.39 3.79
C THR A 41 5.03 0.45 2.29
N VAL A 42 6.05 0.11 1.51
CA VAL A 42 6.01 0.09 0.05
C VAL A 42 6.66 -1.20 -0.42
N VAL A 43 5.97 -1.92 -1.29
CA VAL A 43 6.47 -3.10 -1.98
C VAL A 43 6.29 -2.91 -3.47
N TRP A 44 7.27 -3.37 -4.25
CA TRP A 44 7.18 -3.36 -5.70
C TRP A 44 7.55 -4.74 -6.23
N HIS A 45 6.52 -5.55 -6.41
CA HIS A 45 6.68 -6.87 -7.01
C HIS A 45 6.62 -6.74 -8.54
N GLY A 46 7.59 -7.34 -9.21
CA GLY A 46 7.50 -7.60 -10.64
C GLY A 46 6.63 -8.83 -10.94
N PRO A 47 6.37 -9.12 -12.23
CA PRO A 47 5.97 -10.47 -12.60
C PRO A 47 7.05 -11.46 -12.14
N ASP A 48 6.62 -12.63 -11.68
CA ASP A 48 7.52 -13.74 -11.39
C ASP A 48 8.29 -14.13 -12.67
N PRO A 49 9.64 -14.24 -12.61
CA PRO A 49 10.45 -14.55 -13.78
C PRO A 49 10.15 -15.92 -14.40
N ASP A 50 9.61 -16.85 -13.63
CA ASP A 50 9.23 -18.19 -14.09
C ASP A 50 7.78 -18.24 -14.62
N THR A 51 7.06 -17.11 -14.55
CA THR A 51 5.72 -17.00 -15.11
C THR A 51 5.76 -16.76 -16.61
N ASP A 52 5.17 -17.68 -17.37
CA ASP A 52 4.88 -17.48 -18.79
C ASP A 52 3.76 -16.45 -18.97
N LEU A 53 4.16 -15.19 -19.16
CA LEU A 53 3.26 -14.05 -19.37
C LEU A 53 2.36 -14.19 -20.62
N GLN A 54 2.68 -15.10 -21.55
CA GLN A 54 1.87 -15.31 -22.76
C GLN A 54 0.72 -16.31 -22.55
N SER A 55 0.77 -17.12 -21.49
CA SER A 55 -0.23 -18.16 -21.23
C SER A 55 -1.25 -17.80 -20.14
N LEU A 56 -1.15 -16.63 -19.52
CA LEU A 56 -1.99 -16.25 -18.39
C LEU A 56 -3.10 -15.25 -18.76
N ASN A 57 -4.30 -15.52 -18.26
CA ASN A 57 -5.29 -14.48 -18.00
C ASN A 57 -4.81 -13.66 -16.78
N THR A 58 -5.05 -12.35 -16.76
CA THR A 58 -4.55 -11.39 -15.74
C THR A 58 -4.70 -11.85 -14.28
N ASP A 59 -5.68 -12.70 -13.98
CA ASP A 59 -5.97 -13.21 -12.64
C ASP A 59 -4.98 -14.30 -12.13
N GLN A 60 -4.04 -14.77 -12.94
CA GLN A 60 -3.06 -15.82 -12.57
C GLN A 60 -1.62 -15.32 -12.40
N LEU A 61 -1.40 -14.01 -12.50
CA LEU A 61 -0.06 -13.42 -12.33
C LEU A 61 0.48 -13.69 -10.92
N SER A 62 1.52 -14.52 -10.84
CA SER A 62 2.31 -14.67 -9.61
C SER A 62 3.25 -13.48 -9.47
N TYR A 63 3.31 -12.93 -8.25
CA TYR A 63 4.18 -11.81 -7.93
C TYR A 63 5.60 -12.34 -7.65
N GLY A 64 6.57 -11.85 -8.41
CA GLY A 64 7.99 -12.12 -8.22
C GLY A 64 8.57 -11.42 -6.98
N PRO A 65 9.90 -11.51 -6.77
CA PRO A 65 10.54 -10.90 -5.60
C PRO A 65 10.31 -9.39 -5.53
N ASN A 66 10.26 -8.86 -4.30
CA ASN A 66 10.19 -7.42 -4.08
C ASN A 66 11.47 -6.75 -4.63
N ARG A 67 11.29 -5.74 -5.48
CA ARG A 67 12.37 -4.98 -6.10
C ARG A 67 12.92 -3.87 -5.21
N LEU A 68 12.18 -3.48 -4.17
CA LEU A 68 12.61 -2.46 -3.21
C LEU A 68 13.42 -3.07 -2.07
N PRO A 69 14.33 -2.28 -1.44
CA PRO A 69 14.99 -2.69 -0.21
C PRO A 69 13.99 -3.14 0.86
N GLU A 70 14.30 -4.25 1.54
CA GLU A 70 13.40 -4.88 2.52
C GLU A 70 12.94 -3.93 3.63
N ARG A 71 13.76 -2.93 3.98
CA ARG A 71 13.42 -1.91 4.98
C ARG A 71 12.08 -1.21 4.74
N PHE A 72 11.67 -1.07 3.48
CA PHE A 72 10.41 -0.42 3.12
C PHE A 72 9.20 -1.38 3.20
N ALA A 73 9.41 -2.69 3.25
CA ALA A 73 8.33 -3.67 3.31
C ALA A 73 7.74 -3.83 4.72
N HIS A 74 8.52 -3.49 5.77
CA HIS A 74 8.14 -3.71 7.17
C HIS A 74 7.92 -2.41 7.93
N ALA A 75 6.88 -2.37 8.77
CA ALA A 75 6.51 -1.17 9.53
C ALA A 75 7.53 -0.82 10.63
N GLU A 76 8.27 -1.83 11.08
CA GLU A 76 9.30 -1.76 12.10
C GLU A 76 10.58 -1.11 11.59
N THR A 77 10.87 -1.24 10.28
CA THR A 77 12.12 -0.78 9.65
C THR A 77 11.94 0.41 8.72
N THR A 78 10.71 0.67 8.29
CA THR A 78 10.45 1.75 7.32
C THR A 78 10.73 3.12 7.94
N PRO A 79 11.52 3.97 7.25
CA PRO A 79 11.68 5.36 7.64
C PRO A 79 10.48 6.22 7.21
N LEU A 80 9.56 5.67 6.41
CA LEU A 80 8.46 6.42 5.81
C LEU A 80 7.30 6.61 6.80
N GLU A 81 6.82 7.85 6.90
CA GLU A 81 5.73 8.24 7.78
C GLU A 81 4.72 9.11 7.05
N ALA A 82 3.45 8.96 7.40
CA ALA A 82 2.38 9.82 6.93
C ALA A 82 1.52 10.29 8.10
N THR A 83 1.11 11.55 8.07
CA THR A 83 0.13 12.10 9.00
C THR A 83 -1.11 12.49 8.22
N ILE A 84 -2.26 11.97 8.64
CA ILE A 84 -3.56 12.25 8.05
C ILE A 84 -4.34 13.10 9.05
N THR A 85 -4.77 14.28 8.61
CA THR A 85 -5.66 15.16 9.38
C THR A 85 -7.09 15.05 8.86
N SER A 86 -8.08 15.53 9.61
CA SER A 86 -9.45 15.62 9.10
C SER A 86 -9.51 16.45 7.80
N GLY A 87 -10.28 15.96 6.82
CA GLY A 87 -10.47 16.61 5.53
C GLY A 87 -9.50 16.18 4.42
N LYS A 88 -9.20 17.11 3.50
CA LYS A 88 -8.34 16.83 2.33
C LYS A 88 -6.87 16.81 2.73
N ASN A 89 -6.20 15.71 2.41
CA ASN A 89 -4.77 15.54 2.65
C ASN A 89 -4.04 15.40 1.31
N ARG A 90 -2.87 16.02 1.18
CA ARG A 90 -1.96 15.83 0.07
C ARG A 90 -0.58 15.49 0.63
N LEU A 91 -0.18 14.24 0.46
CA LEU A 91 1.13 13.76 0.91
C LEU A 91 2.20 14.15 -0.12
N ALA A 92 3.40 14.46 0.37
CA ALA A 92 4.56 14.57 -0.51
C ALA A 92 4.91 13.18 -1.10
N PRO A 93 5.58 13.12 -2.26
CA PRO A 93 6.08 11.86 -2.79
C PRO A 93 6.99 11.16 -1.77
N PHE A 94 6.83 9.85 -1.64
CA PHE A 94 7.77 9.02 -0.88
C PHE A 94 8.98 8.67 -1.76
N HIS A 95 10.16 8.66 -1.18
CA HIS A 95 11.41 8.29 -1.85
C HIS A 95 11.81 6.89 -1.38
N VAL A 96 12.03 5.98 -2.34
CA VAL A 96 12.23 4.53 -2.12
C VAL A 96 13.49 3.98 -2.80
N ASP A 97 14.41 4.89 -3.15
CA ASP A 97 15.76 4.62 -3.65
C ASP A 97 16.69 3.95 -2.61
#